data_AF-A0A8T4FA02-F1
#
_entry.id   AF-A0A8T4FA02-F1
#
_cell.length_a   1.000
_cell.length_b   1.000
_cell.length_c   1.000
_cell.angle_alpha   90.00
_cell.angle_beta   90.00
_cell.angle_gamma   90.00
#
_symmetry.space_group_name_H-M   'P 1'
#
loop_
_entity.id
_entity.type
_entity.pdbx_description
1 polymer ?
#
loop_
_entity_poly.entity_id
_entity_poly.type
_entity_poly.pdbx_seq_one_letter_code
_entity_poly.pdbx_strand_id
1 'polypeptide(L)'
;MIEQRLRDALGAAADIDPATVRPLRAAPRRHRMRYVAIPAALVAAVAIFAAARLLPAQEQPMTFVGMSAPEPGEIRVFLCRKPDTLPACRHTAGDRARIAAKLDTFPQVAGYRFIDQAEAYRMFLRYAKGELRDVVRVSDMPESFRVRLKLGADGTPVVRALREVPGVLLAALG
;
A
#
# COMPACT_ATOMS: atom_id res chain seq x y z
N MET A 1 -11.24 -0.65 25.30
CA MET A 1 -12.59 -0.45 25.89
C MET A 1 -13.75 -0.63 24.90
N ILE A 2 -13.52 -0.91 23.61
CA ILE A 2 -14.60 -1.18 22.62
C ILE A 2 -14.90 -2.69 22.53
N GLU A 3 -13.89 -3.53 22.70
CA GLU A 3 -14.00 -4.98 22.53
C GLU A 3 -14.84 -5.67 23.63
N GLN A 4 -14.80 -5.15 24.87
CA GLN A 4 -15.65 -5.67 25.96
C GLN A 4 -17.14 -5.43 25.69
N ARG A 5 -17.51 -4.27 25.12
CA ARG A 5 -18.90 -3.98 24.76
C ARG A 5 -19.42 -4.89 23.64
N LEU A 6 -18.55 -5.26 22.70
CA LEU A 6 -18.91 -6.20 21.64
C LEU A 6 -19.14 -7.61 22.20
N ARG A 7 -18.29 -8.01 23.15
CA ARG A 7 -18.35 -9.33 23.79
C ARG A 7 -19.60 -9.48 24.67
N ASP A 8 -19.98 -8.42 25.39
CA ASP A 8 -21.22 -8.39 26.18
C ASP A 8 -22.49 -8.42 25.31
N ALA A 9 -22.50 -7.71 24.18
CA ALA A 9 -23.63 -7.71 23.26
C ALA A 9 -23.86 -9.06 22.57
N LEU A 10 -22.78 -9.81 22.30
CA LEU A 10 -22.87 -11.16 21.73
C LEU A 10 -23.28 -12.20 22.77
N GLY A 11 -22.89 -12.04 24.05
CA GLY A 11 -23.33 -12.91 25.14
C GLY A 11 -24.84 -12.86 25.37
N ALA A 12 -25.44 -11.66 25.30
CA ALA A 12 -26.88 -11.49 25.52
C ALA A 12 -27.77 -12.14 24.43
N ALA A 13 -27.22 -12.38 23.23
CA ALA A 13 -27.94 -13.03 22.13
C ALA A 13 -27.90 -14.57 22.20
N ALA A 14 -26.99 -15.14 22.99
CA ALA A 14 -26.79 -16.59 23.07
C ALA A 14 -27.72 -17.30 24.07
N ASP A 15 -28.31 -16.57 25.03
CA ASP A 15 -29.14 -17.12 26.12
C ASP A 15 -30.66 -17.06 25.85
N ILE A 16 -31.08 -16.91 24.60
CA ILE A 16 -32.51 -16.93 24.26
C ILE A 16 -32.98 -18.39 24.18
N ASP A 17 -33.57 -18.88 25.27
CA ASP A 17 -34.23 -20.18 25.32
C ASP A 17 -35.49 -20.18 24.44
N PRO A 18 -35.55 -21.01 23.37
CA PRO A 18 -36.70 -21.10 22.49
C PRO A 18 -37.98 -21.56 23.19
N ALA A 19 -37.90 -22.11 24.41
CA ALA A 19 -39.07 -22.50 25.20
C ALA A 19 -39.88 -21.32 25.77
N THR A 20 -39.33 -20.10 25.78
CA THR A 20 -40.01 -18.88 26.28
C THR A 20 -40.74 -18.09 25.19
N VAL A 21 -40.64 -18.51 23.92
CA VAL A 21 -41.32 -17.84 22.81
C VAL A 21 -42.78 -18.29 22.75
N ARG A 22 -43.69 -17.40 23.18
CA ARG A 22 -45.14 -17.60 23.09
C ARG A 22 -45.54 -18.00 21.66
N PRO A 23 -46.15 -19.18 21.43
CA PRO A 23 -46.52 -19.58 20.09
C PRO A 23 -47.70 -18.72 19.61
N LEU A 24 -47.51 -18.04 18.48
CA LEU A 24 -48.56 -17.35 17.75
C LEU A 24 -49.57 -18.40 17.26
N ARG A 25 -50.81 -18.34 17.76
CA ARG A 25 -51.93 -19.18 17.29
C ARG A 25 -52.18 -18.90 15.81
N ALA A 26 -52.12 -19.95 15.00
CA ALA A 26 -52.38 -19.92 13.57
C ALA A 26 -53.88 -19.70 13.28
N ALA A 27 -54.19 -18.70 12.44
CA ALA A 27 -55.51 -18.54 11.83
C ALA A 27 -55.67 -19.49 10.62
N PRO A 28 -56.86 -20.06 10.35
CA PRO A 28 -57.03 -21.06 9.30
C PRO A 28 -57.11 -20.45 7.88
N ARG A 29 -56.40 -21.14 6.98
CA ARG A 29 -56.39 -21.13 5.50
C ARG A 29 -57.47 -20.32 4.76
N ARG A 30 -57.03 -19.41 3.89
CA ARG A 30 -57.57 -19.27 2.53
C ARG A 30 -56.43 -19.18 1.49
N HIS A 31 -56.43 -20.18 0.60
CA HIS A 31 -55.60 -20.28 -0.60
C HIS A 31 -55.78 -19.05 -1.50
N ARG A 32 -54.70 -18.31 -1.80
CA ARG A 32 -54.36 -17.75 -3.12
C ARG A 32 -53.05 -16.94 -3.03
N MET A 33 -52.21 -17.11 -4.05
CA MET A 33 -50.93 -16.40 -4.31
C MET A 33 -49.72 -16.72 -3.40
N ARG A 34 -49.08 -17.85 -3.67
CA ARG A 34 -47.68 -18.13 -3.32
C ARG A 34 -46.89 -18.34 -4.61
N TYR A 35 -46.26 -17.32 -5.22
CA TYR A 35 -45.15 -17.51 -6.19
C TYR A 35 -44.25 -16.28 -6.44
N VAL A 36 -44.35 -15.15 -5.72
CA VAL A 36 -43.58 -13.94 -6.10
C VAL A 36 -42.47 -13.53 -5.12
N ALA A 37 -42.37 -14.15 -3.93
CA ALA A 37 -41.49 -13.62 -2.87
C ALA A 37 -40.20 -14.43 -2.60
N ILE A 38 -39.65 -15.17 -3.58
CA ILE A 38 -38.43 -15.99 -3.38
C ILE A 38 -37.17 -15.57 -4.19
N PRO A 39 -37.17 -14.72 -5.24
CA PRO A 39 -35.90 -14.45 -5.93
C PRO A 39 -35.10 -13.24 -5.40
N ALA A 40 -35.67 -12.37 -4.55
CA ALA A 40 -35.03 -11.08 -4.23
C ALA A 40 -33.79 -11.19 -3.31
N ALA A 41 -33.73 -12.17 -2.42
CA ALA A 41 -32.64 -12.28 -1.45
C ALA A 41 -31.34 -12.84 -2.05
N LEU A 42 -31.43 -13.73 -3.04
CA LEU A 42 -30.25 -14.35 -3.66
C LEU A 42 -29.51 -13.41 -4.61
N VAL A 43 -30.22 -12.50 -5.30
CA VAL A 43 -29.61 -11.54 -6.24
C VAL A 43 -28.76 -10.49 -5.50
N ALA A 44 -29.19 -10.06 -4.32
CA ALA A 44 -28.47 -9.07 -3.52
C ALA A 44 -27.09 -9.59 -3.04
N ALA A 45 -27.00 -10.87 -2.66
CA ALA A 45 -25.74 -11.45 -2.18
C ALA A 45 -24.67 -11.58 -3.28
N VAL A 46 -25.08 -11.94 -4.51
CA VAL A 46 -24.15 -12.06 -5.66
C VAL A 46 -23.67 -10.69 -6.12
N ALA A 47 -24.52 -9.66 -6.10
CA ALA A 47 -24.15 -8.30 -6.49
C ALA A 47 -23.08 -7.70 -5.56
N ILE A 48 -23.15 -7.94 -4.25
CA ILE A 48 -22.15 -7.45 -3.28
C ILE A 48 -20.79 -8.15 -3.50
N PHE A 49 -20.79 -9.45 -3.77
CA PHE A 49 -19.55 -10.20 -3.99
C PHE A 49 -18.88 -9.85 -5.33
N ALA A 50 -19.67 -9.58 -6.37
CA ALA A 50 -19.16 -9.11 -7.66
C ALA A 50 -18.61 -7.68 -7.58
N ALA A 51 -19.26 -6.78 -6.84
CA ALA A 51 -18.79 -5.41 -6.63
C ALA A 51 -17.47 -5.36 -5.84
N ALA A 52 -17.28 -6.26 -4.86
CA ALA A 52 -16.04 -6.34 -4.09
C ALA A 52 -14.81 -6.71 -4.94
N ARG A 53 -14.99 -7.41 -6.07
CA ARG A 53 -13.93 -7.75 -7.03
C ARG A 53 -13.55 -6.59 -7.96
N LEU A 54 -14.39 -5.56 -8.05
CA LEU A 54 -14.15 -4.36 -8.85
C LEU A 54 -13.50 -3.23 -8.05
N LEU A 55 -13.31 -3.41 -6.74
CA LEU A 55 -12.49 -2.51 -5.96
C LEU A 55 -11.04 -2.69 -6.42
N PRO A 56 -10.40 -1.65 -7.00
CA PRO A 56 -8.97 -1.71 -7.26
C PRO A 56 -8.29 -2.04 -5.95
N ALA A 57 -7.42 -3.06 -5.97
CA ALA A 57 -6.54 -3.36 -4.86
C ALA A 57 -5.84 -2.06 -4.50
N GLN A 58 -6.24 -1.47 -3.38
CA GLN A 58 -5.62 -0.27 -2.87
C GLN A 58 -4.22 -0.69 -2.46
N GLU A 59 -3.27 -0.55 -3.39
CA GLU A 59 -1.85 -0.65 -3.11
C GLU A 59 -1.60 0.33 -1.98
N GLN A 60 -1.50 -0.17 -0.75
CA GLN A 60 -1.07 0.63 0.36
C GLN A 60 0.30 1.16 -0.06
N PRO A 61 0.47 2.47 -0.27
CA PRO A 61 1.79 2.98 -0.57
C PRO A 61 2.62 2.61 0.65
N MET A 62 3.57 1.69 0.47
CA MET A 62 4.57 1.37 1.48
C MET A 62 5.22 2.70 1.83
N THR A 63 4.77 3.27 2.94
CA THR A 63 5.18 4.59 3.37
C THR A 63 6.54 4.35 3.97
N PHE A 64 7.58 4.53 3.16
CA PHE A 64 8.95 4.36 3.59
C PHE A 64 9.23 5.46 4.61
N VAL A 65 9.12 5.10 5.89
CA VAL A 65 9.27 6.01 7.03
C VAL A 65 10.70 6.56 7.00
N GLY A 66 10.85 7.87 6.76
CA GLY A 66 12.14 8.57 6.86
C GLY A 66 12.57 9.40 5.64
N MET A 67 11.78 9.48 4.57
CA MET A 67 12.13 10.26 3.39
C MET A 67 11.39 11.60 3.39
N SER A 68 12.12 12.69 3.56
CA SER A 68 11.65 14.06 3.32
C SER A 68 10.91 14.15 1.99
N ALA A 69 9.87 14.98 1.86
CA ALA A 69 9.13 15.11 0.59
C ALA A 69 10.11 15.35 -0.60
N PRO A 70 9.89 14.71 -1.75
CA PRO A 70 10.76 14.90 -2.90
C PRO A 70 10.65 16.36 -3.41
N GLU A 71 11.78 16.92 -3.86
CA GLU A 71 11.79 18.33 -4.31
C GLU A 71 11.13 18.42 -5.69
N PRO A 72 10.39 19.49 -6.01
CA PRO A 72 9.74 19.62 -7.31
C PRO A 72 10.75 19.46 -8.45
N GLY A 73 10.49 18.54 -9.37
CA GLY A 73 11.40 18.25 -10.49
C GLY A 73 12.57 17.30 -10.17
N GLU A 74 12.60 16.67 -9.00
CA GLU A 74 13.51 15.58 -8.65
C GLU A 74 12.80 14.22 -8.76
N ILE A 75 13.50 13.20 -9.28
CA ILE A 75 13.12 11.79 -9.14
C ILE A 75 14.04 11.16 -8.10
N ARG A 76 13.47 10.37 -7.20
CA ARG A 76 14.21 9.54 -6.25
C ARG A 76 14.10 8.08 -6.63
N VAL A 77 15.24 7.41 -6.69
CA VAL A 77 15.35 5.99 -7.04
C VAL A 77 15.99 5.26 -5.88
N PHE A 78 15.23 4.48 -5.12
CA PHE A 78 15.73 3.66 -4.03
C PHE A 78 16.19 2.32 -4.55
N LEU A 79 17.31 1.84 -4.02
CA LEU A 79 17.94 0.59 -4.44
C LEU A 79 17.52 -0.56 -3.53
N CYS A 80 17.40 -1.74 -4.13
CA CYS A 80 17.27 -2.99 -3.41
C CYS A 80 18.53 -3.29 -2.59
N ARG A 81 18.34 -3.84 -1.40
CA ARG A 81 19.36 -4.26 -0.46
C ARG A 81 19.12 -5.70 -0.02
N LYS A 82 20.13 -6.34 0.57
CA LYS A 82 19.92 -7.59 1.32
C LYS A 82 19.63 -7.28 2.80
N PRO A 83 18.68 -7.95 3.46
CA PRO A 83 17.79 -9.00 2.95
C PRO A 83 16.40 -8.43 2.55
N ASP A 84 16.28 -7.71 1.43
CA ASP A 84 14.96 -7.31 0.95
C ASP A 84 14.25 -8.51 0.33
N THR A 85 13.07 -8.82 0.86
CA THR A 85 12.25 -9.96 0.43
C THR A 85 11.26 -9.61 -0.68
N LEU A 86 11.21 -8.33 -1.06
CA LEU A 86 10.31 -7.81 -2.07
C LEU A 86 10.58 -8.48 -3.43
N PRO A 87 9.55 -8.80 -4.22
CA PRO A 87 9.71 -9.50 -5.50
C PRO A 87 10.72 -8.83 -6.44
N ALA A 88 10.74 -7.49 -6.49
CA ALA A 88 11.71 -6.70 -7.27
C ALA A 88 13.18 -6.85 -6.81
N CYS A 89 13.39 -7.29 -5.56
CA CYS A 89 14.70 -7.38 -4.91
C CYS A 89 15.18 -8.82 -4.65
N ARG A 90 14.35 -9.85 -4.86
CA ARG A 90 14.62 -11.26 -4.48
C ARG A 90 15.94 -11.84 -5.01
N HIS A 91 16.42 -11.35 -6.16
CA HIS A 91 17.60 -11.92 -6.82
C HIS A 91 18.65 -10.88 -7.23
N THR A 92 18.42 -9.60 -6.95
CA THR A 92 19.27 -8.51 -7.41
C THR A 92 19.42 -7.46 -6.32
N ALA A 93 20.63 -7.39 -5.75
CA ALA A 93 21.04 -6.20 -5.01
C ALA A 93 21.14 -5.02 -6.00
N GLY A 94 20.92 -3.80 -5.52
CA GLY A 94 20.94 -2.59 -6.35
C GLY A 94 22.24 -2.43 -7.13
N ASP A 95 22.20 -2.76 -8.41
CA ASP A 95 23.31 -2.62 -9.35
C ASP A 95 23.44 -1.15 -9.75
N ARG A 96 24.25 -0.41 -8.97
CA ARG A 96 24.44 1.04 -9.15
C ARG A 96 24.89 1.40 -10.56
N ALA A 97 25.78 0.59 -11.15
CA ALA A 97 26.31 0.85 -12.49
C ALA A 97 25.23 0.70 -13.56
N ARG A 98 24.38 -0.34 -13.47
CA ARG A 98 23.24 -0.53 -14.36
C ARG A 98 22.21 0.60 -14.26
N ILE A 99 21.89 1.02 -13.04
CA ILE A 99 20.94 2.11 -12.82
C ILE A 99 21.50 3.43 -13.36
N ALA A 100 22.77 3.73 -13.10
CA ALA A 100 23.46 4.91 -13.67
C ALA A 100 23.44 4.88 -15.20
N ALA A 101 23.83 3.77 -15.82
CA ALA A 101 23.80 3.61 -17.26
C ALA A 101 22.40 3.79 -17.84
N LYS A 102 21.35 3.30 -17.16
CA LYS A 102 19.96 3.53 -17.57
C LYS A 102 19.59 5.01 -17.46
N LEU A 103 20.00 5.69 -16.40
CA LEU A 103 19.74 7.12 -16.20
C LEU A 103 20.34 7.98 -17.32
N ASP A 104 21.53 7.62 -17.80
CA ASP A 104 22.22 8.30 -18.92
C ASP A 104 21.45 8.19 -20.25
N THR A 105 20.54 7.21 -20.39
CA THR A 105 19.74 7.06 -21.62
C THR A 105 18.57 8.03 -21.73
N PHE A 106 18.20 8.73 -20.65
CA PHE A 106 17.01 9.58 -20.64
C PHE A 106 17.34 11.03 -21.02
N PRO A 107 16.81 11.55 -22.15
CA PRO A 107 17.02 12.94 -22.53
C PRO A 107 16.39 13.96 -21.58
N GLN A 108 15.43 13.53 -20.75
CA GLN A 108 14.77 14.37 -19.73
C GLN A 108 15.64 14.62 -18.50
N VAL A 109 16.69 13.82 -18.28
CA VAL A 109 17.56 13.91 -17.11
C VAL A 109 18.60 15.01 -17.33
N ALA A 110 18.70 15.95 -16.39
CA ALA A 110 19.72 16.98 -16.35
C ALA A 110 20.99 16.51 -15.63
N GLY A 111 20.84 15.59 -14.68
CA GLY A 111 21.94 14.93 -13.99
C GLY A 111 21.45 14.16 -12.77
N TYR A 112 22.32 13.36 -12.15
CA TYR A 112 21.99 12.61 -10.96
C TYR A 112 23.17 12.54 -9.99
N ARG A 113 22.88 12.22 -8.73
CA ARG A 113 23.89 11.92 -7.72
C ARG A 113 23.46 10.72 -6.91
N PHE A 114 24.43 9.90 -6.54
CA PHE A 114 24.22 8.77 -5.64
C PHE A 114 24.26 9.25 -4.18
N ILE A 115 23.35 8.73 -3.38
CA ILE A 115 23.23 8.96 -1.94
C ILE A 115 23.50 7.63 -1.26
N ASP A 116 24.65 7.55 -0.59
CA ASP A 116 24.98 6.40 0.25
C ASP A 116 24.20 6.41 1.57
N GLN A 117 24.34 5.34 2.35
CA GLN A 117 23.64 5.19 3.63
C GLN A 117 24.02 6.27 4.65
N ALA A 118 25.29 6.68 4.67
CA ALA A 118 25.77 7.67 5.63
C ALA A 118 25.20 9.06 5.31
N GLU A 119 25.16 9.43 4.03
CA GLU A 119 24.50 10.65 3.59
C GLU A 119 23.00 10.59 3.82
N ALA A 120 22.34 9.50 3.45
CA ALA A 120 20.91 9.30 3.70
C ALA A 120 20.58 9.46 5.19
N TYR A 121 21.43 8.92 6.08
CA TYR A 121 21.28 9.09 7.53
C TYR A 121 21.42 10.55 7.96
N ARG A 122 22.44 11.27 7.47
CA ARG A 122 22.59 12.71 7.72
C ARG A 122 21.38 13.51 7.23
N MET A 123 20.78 13.12 6.10
CA MET A 123 19.56 13.74 5.59
C MET A 123 18.36 13.44 6.48
N PHE A 124 18.21 12.19 6.92
CA PHE A 124 17.16 11.75 7.83
C PHE A 124 17.20 12.54 9.15
N LEU A 125 18.38 12.70 9.75
CA LEU A 125 18.56 13.43 11.02
C LEU A 125 18.10 14.90 10.98
N ARG A 126 18.02 15.52 9.80
CA ARG A 126 17.50 16.90 9.67
C ARG A 126 16.00 17.01 9.93
N TYR A 127 15.27 15.91 9.73
CA TYR A 127 13.80 15.90 9.81
C TYR A 127 13.28 14.92 10.88
N ALA A 128 14.10 13.97 11.31
CA ALA A 128 13.77 13.02 12.35
C ALA A 128 13.50 13.72 13.70
N LYS A 129 12.40 13.33 14.35
CA LYS A 129 12.00 13.82 15.66
C LYS A 129 11.65 12.64 16.57
N GLY A 130 11.81 12.84 17.88
CA GLY A 130 11.47 11.84 18.89
C GLY A 130 12.21 10.52 18.70
N GLU A 131 11.58 9.44 19.14
CA GLU A 131 12.17 8.10 19.23
C GLU A 131 12.76 7.57 17.91
N LEU A 132 12.23 8.00 16.75
CA LEU A 132 12.76 7.63 15.44
C LEU A 132 14.23 8.04 15.26
N ARG A 133 14.66 9.14 15.87
CA ARG A 133 16.05 9.58 15.81
C ARG A 133 16.99 8.63 16.56
N ASP A 134 16.49 8.01 17.62
CA ASP A 134 17.29 7.22 18.55
C ASP A 134 17.36 5.74 18.16
N VAL A 135 16.33 5.23 17.48
CA VAL A 135 16.26 3.82 17.06
C VAL A 135 16.82 3.56 15.67
N VAL A 136 16.79 4.56 14.78
CA VAL A 136 17.25 4.40 13.39
C VAL A 136 18.76 4.50 13.31
N ARG A 137 19.39 3.52 12.67
CA ARG A 137 20.83 3.45 12.43
C ARG A 137 21.16 3.79 10.98
N VAL A 138 22.44 4.08 10.72
CA VAL A 138 22.95 4.28 9.35
C VAL A 138 22.66 3.05 8.48
N SER A 139 22.81 1.85 9.03
CA SER A 139 22.53 0.59 8.35
C SER A 139 21.07 0.45 7.91
N ASP A 140 20.14 1.21 8.49
CA ASP A 140 18.72 1.14 8.15
C ASP A 140 18.37 2.06 6.97
N MET A 141 19.30 2.94 6.59
CA MET A 141 19.08 3.87 5.48
C MET A 141 19.19 3.18 4.12
N PRO A 142 18.22 3.39 3.23
CA PRO A 142 18.31 2.93 1.87
C PRO A 142 19.25 3.81 1.07
N GLU A 143 19.98 3.18 0.17
CA GLU A 143 20.76 3.87 -0.84
C GLU A 143 19.85 4.35 -1.97
N SER A 144 20.18 5.49 -2.57
CA SER A 144 19.34 6.05 -3.64
C SER A 144 20.09 6.89 -4.65
N PHE A 145 19.49 7.07 -5.83
CA PHE A 145 19.84 8.15 -6.74
C PHE A 145 18.84 9.30 -6.58
N ARG A 146 19.38 10.52 -6.54
CA ARG A 146 18.63 11.76 -6.73
C ARG A 146 18.87 12.26 -8.13
N VAL A 147 17.81 12.26 -8.93
CA VAL A 147 17.84 12.54 -10.36
C VAL A 147 17.14 13.87 -10.58
N ARG A 148 17.86 14.84 -11.16
CA ARG A 148 17.32 16.14 -11.52
C ARG A 148 16.80 16.08 -12.95
N LEU A 149 15.56 16.52 -13.16
CA LEU A 149 14.98 16.66 -14.49
C LEU A 149 15.38 18.00 -15.11
N LYS A 150 15.38 18.06 -16.44
CA LYS A 150 15.46 19.34 -17.17
C LYS A 150 14.20 20.16 -16.88
N LEU A 151 14.33 21.48 -16.93
CA LEU A 151 13.22 22.40 -16.67
C LEU A 151 12.05 22.11 -17.63
N GLY A 152 10.86 21.90 -17.08
CA GLY A 152 9.65 21.59 -17.86
C GLY A 152 9.57 20.17 -18.43
N ALA A 153 10.53 19.30 -18.14
CA ALA A 153 10.48 17.91 -18.60
C ALA A 153 9.49 17.06 -17.79
N ASP A 154 8.75 16.19 -18.49
CA ASP A 154 7.92 15.17 -17.85
C ASP A 154 8.80 14.00 -17.36
N GLY A 155 8.82 13.78 -16.05
CA GLY A 155 9.55 12.69 -15.42
C GLY A 155 8.79 11.37 -15.34
N THR A 156 7.50 11.35 -15.69
CA THR A 156 6.65 10.14 -15.61
C THR A 156 7.21 8.97 -16.43
N PRO A 157 7.69 9.16 -17.68
CA PRO A 157 8.29 8.08 -18.45
C PRO A 157 9.59 7.55 -17.84
N VAL A 158 10.38 8.44 -17.24
CA VAL A 158 11.64 8.10 -16.56
C VAL A 158 11.36 7.23 -15.34
N VAL A 159 10.41 7.62 -14.49
CA VAL A 159 9.99 6.82 -13.33
C VAL A 159 9.50 5.45 -13.74
N ARG A 160 8.62 5.36 -14.76
CA ARG A 160 8.07 4.09 -15.24
C ARG A 160 9.19 3.15 -15.69
N ALA A 161 10.10 3.65 -16.52
CA ALA A 161 11.20 2.86 -17.04
C ALA A 161 12.22 2.46 -15.96
N LEU A 162 12.41 3.26 -14.91
CA LEU A 162 13.31 2.93 -13.80
C LEU A 162 12.73 1.85 -12.87
N ARG A 163 11.41 1.79 -12.69
CA ARG A 163 10.76 0.72 -11.89
C ARG A 163 10.94 -0.67 -12.50
N GLU A 164 11.19 -0.74 -13.80
CA GLU A 164 11.44 -2.00 -14.52
C GLU A 164 12.91 -2.45 -14.44
N VAL A 165 13.81 -1.63 -13.90
CA VAL A 165 15.23 -1.97 -13.78
C VAL A 165 15.44 -2.92 -12.60
N PRO A 166 16.04 -4.10 -12.80
CA PRO A 166 16.39 -4.99 -11.70
C PRO A 166 17.29 -4.31 -10.67
N GLY A 167 16.95 -4.45 -9.38
CA GLY A 167 17.67 -3.81 -8.30
C GLY A 167 17.17 -2.40 -7.92
N VAL A 168 16.13 -1.88 -8.60
CA VAL A 168 15.37 -0.72 -8.14
C VAL A 168 14.24 -1.19 -7.24
N LEU A 169 14.22 -0.68 -6.01
CA LEU A 169 13.17 -0.91 -5.03
C LEU A 169 11.95 -0.02 -5.31
N LEU A 170 12.20 1.28 -5.53
CA LEU A 170 11.15 2.27 -5.76
C LEU A 170 11.71 3.41 -6.61
N ALA A 171 10.93 3.90 -7.56
CA ALA A 171 11.17 5.19 -8.20
C ALA A 171 9.92 6.07 -8.11
N ALA A 172 10.10 7.34 -7.71
CA ALA A 172 9.01 8.29 -7.51
C ALA A 172 9.43 9.72 -7.82
N LEU A 173 8.46 10.55 -8.21
CA LEU A 173 8.61 11.98 -8.44
C LEU A 173 8.50 12.79 -7.14
N GLY A 174 9.19 13.93 -7.16
CA GLY A 174 9.02 15.18 -6.41
C GLY A 174 7.61 15.65 -6.21
#